data_AF-A0A820YJB3-F1
#
_entry.id   AF-A0A820YJB3-F1
#
_cell.length_a   1.000
_cell.length_b   1.000
_cell.length_c   1.000
_cell.angle_alpha   90.00
_cell.angle_beta   90.00
_cell.angle_gamma   90.00
#
_symmetry.space_group_name_H-M   'P 1'
#
loop_
_entity.id
_entity.type
_entity.pdbx_description
1 polymer ?
#
loop_
_entity_poly.entity_id
_entity_poly.type
_entity_poly.pdbx_seq_one_letter_code
_entity_poly.pdbx_strand_id
1 'polypeptide(L)'
;MYQLLILIFIYLIPTINSNCIWYESIRPGYNQLYLHGEPKPLPPSEIHLLNDMCPHMATHQGISPNLCCDGKQLAEMQKFRYMLDNLIGRCPSCYFNLLHIFCEMACSPNQDQFAYPLEIINITRPNENEETKSDDSLREDWALPDYVDPDEEGEEGKTKVTSKPIETVSVIKKLRYYVLEKQANDFIESCWSVRMNFQYAIDILCGSINRACDHKKLFKYIGADNTQTPLKIDFIFVNGTYYDAELDRTFQPSQESMFTCDQPVILPHISREKCTCM
;
A
#
# COMPACT_ATOMS: atom_id res chain seq x y z
N MET A 1 9.21 3.69 -63.26
CA MET A 1 8.00 3.86 -62.42
C MET A 1 8.12 2.83 -61.30
N TYR A 2 8.71 3.05 -60.12
CA TYR A 2 8.41 4.06 -59.08
C TYR A 2 6.90 4.28 -59.02
N GLN A 3 6.12 3.93 -58.00
CA GLN A 3 6.20 3.87 -56.53
C GLN A 3 4.92 3.07 -56.15
N LEU A 4 4.69 2.35 -55.05
CA LEU A 4 4.99 2.62 -53.65
C LEU A 4 4.54 1.34 -52.89
N LEU A 5 5.47 0.50 -52.45
CA LEU A 5 5.24 -0.43 -51.34
C LEU A 5 5.28 0.44 -50.08
N ILE A 6 4.14 0.98 -49.66
CA ILE A 6 4.05 1.56 -48.31
C ILE A 6 3.99 0.39 -47.34
N LEU A 7 5.17 0.08 -46.81
CA LEU A 7 5.38 -0.58 -45.53
C LEU A 7 4.57 0.17 -44.46
N ILE A 8 3.33 -0.24 -44.26
CA ILE A 8 2.58 0.06 -43.04
C ILE A 8 3.16 -0.89 -41.97
N PHE A 9 4.38 -0.57 -41.53
CA PHE A 9 4.84 -0.90 -40.19
C PHE A 9 3.98 -0.02 -39.27
N ILE A 10 2.77 -0.48 -38.96
CA ILE A 10 2.08 0.00 -37.77
C ILE A 10 3.04 -0.40 -36.65
N TYR A 11 3.80 0.57 -36.17
CA TYR A 11 4.41 0.49 -34.87
C TYR A 11 3.27 0.13 -33.92
N LEU A 12 3.18 -1.16 -33.56
CA LEU A 12 2.64 -1.58 -32.28
C LEU A 12 3.56 -0.93 -31.26
N ILE A 13 3.34 0.34 -30.97
CA ILE A 13 3.72 0.87 -29.67
C ILE A 13 2.87 0.02 -28.73
N PRO A 14 3.46 -0.85 -27.90
CA PRO A 14 2.68 -1.47 -26.84
C PRO A 14 2.12 -0.30 -26.06
N THR A 15 0.81 -0.08 -26.15
CA THR A 15 0.10 0.73 -25.17
C THR A 15 0.29 -0.04 -23.89
N ILE A 16 1.28 0.36 -23.09
CA ILE A 16 1.44 -0.15 -21.74
C ILE A 16 0.18 0.36 -21.03
N ASN A 17 -0.86 -0.46 -20.98
CA ASN A 17 -2.01 -0.21 -20.10
C ASN A 17 -1.49 -0.45 -18.69
N SER A 18 -0.82 0.58 -18.16
CA SER A 18 -0.32 0.57 -16.80
C SER A 18 -1.42 1.04 -15.89
N ASN A 19 -2.04 0.10 -15.19
CA ASN A 19 -3.10 0.41 -14.26
C ASN A 19 -2.60 0.59 -12.83
N CYS A 20 -1.37 0.14 -12.55
CA CYS A 20 -0.69 0.33 -11.27
C CYS A 20 0.22 1.56 -11.30
N ILE A 21 0.26 2.31 -10.20
CA ILE A 21 1.24 3.41 -10.02
C ILE A 21 2.45 2.99 -9.19
N TRP A 22 2.32 1.86 -8.47
CA TRP A 22 3.41 1.21 -7.76
C TRP A 22 3.26 -0.30 -7.78
N TYR A 23 4.34 -0.98 -7.41
CA TYR A 23 4.33 -2.39 -7.04
C TYR A 23 5.56 -2.66 -6.19
N GLU A 24 5.49 -3.48 -5.13
CA GLU A 24 6.60 -3.80 -4.22
C GLU A 24 6.90 -2.73 -3.15
N SER A 25 7.11 -3.19 -1.92
CA SER A 25 7.65 -2.37 -0.82
C SER A 25 9.16 -2.55 -0.70
N ILE A 26 9.92 -1.45 -0.82
CA ILE A 26 11.39 -1.49 -0.83
C ILE A 26 11.99 -1.57 0.59
N ARG A 27 11.34 -0.93 1.56
CA ARG A 27 11.76 -0.93 2.97
C ARG A 27 10.52 -0.87 3.87
N PRO A 28 10.56 -1.51 5.05
CA PRO A 28 9.54 -1.33 6.07
C PRO A 28 9.27 0.16 6.28
N GLY A 29 8.03 0.52 6.02
CA GLY A 29 7.52 1.84 6.32
C GLY A 29 7.80 2.97 5.34
N TYR A 30 8.47 2.90 4.18
CA TYR A 30 8.69 4.17 3.44
C TYR A 30 8.67 4.27 1.93
N ASN A 31 8.66 3.19 1.14
CA ASN A 31 8.84 3.39 -0.30
C ASN A 31 8.12 2.32 -1.11
N GLN A 32 7.00 2.72 -1.70
CA GLN A 32 6.39 2.00 -2.80
C GLN A 32 7.26 2.24 -4.03
N LEU A 33 7.82 1.19 -4.62
CA LEU A 33 8.59 1.30 -5.87
C LEU A 33 7.65 1.89 -6.93
N TYR A 34 8.05 3.02 -7.48
CA TYR A 34 7.33 3.64 -8.58
C TYR A 34 7.52 2.76 -9.81
N LEU A 35 6.44 2.10 -10.21
CA LEU A 35 6.44 1.21 -11.34
C LEU A 35 5.09 1.33 -12.04
N HIS A 36 5.16 1.68 -13.32
CA HIS A 36 4.06 1.49 -14.24
C HIS A 36 4.03 0.02 -14.63
N GLY A 37 3.05 -0.72 -14.13
CA GLY A 37 2.97 -2.17 -14.27
C GLY A 37 1.55 -2.67 -14.43
N GLU A 38 1.44 -3.87 -14.98
CA GLU A 38 0.17 -4.61 -14.97
C GLU A 38 -0.10 -5.15 -13.56
N PRO A 39 -1.36 -5.14 -13.09
CA PRO A 39 -1.74 -5.76 -11.83
C PRO A 39 -1.50 -7.28 -11.86
N LYS A 40 -1.03 -7.86 -10.76
CA LYS A 40 -0.61 -9.27 -10.65
C LYS A 40 -1.35 -9.99 -9.53
N PRO A 41 -1.62 -11.29 -9.67
CA PRO A 41 -2.18 -12.08 -8.57
C PRO A 41 -1.12 -12.34 -7.49
N LEU A 42 -1.56 -12.43 -6.25
CA LEU A 42 -0.74 -12.87 -5.13
C LEU A 42 -0.41 -14.36 -5.23
N PRO A 43 0.76 -14.79 -4.72
CA PRO A 43 1.06 -16.20 -4.50
C PRO A 43 0.00 -16.87 -3.61
N PRO A 44 -0.33 -18.16 -3.81
CA PRO A 44 -1.32 -18.86 -2.98
C PRO A 44 -1.02 -18.81 -1.48
N SER A 45 0.27 -18.81 -1.10
CA SER A 45 0.72 -18.70 0.30
C SER A 45 0.37 -17.36 0.95
N GLU A 46 0.10 -16.30 0.18
CA GLU A 46 -0.10 -14.93 0.67
C GLU A 46 -1.56 -14.46 0.58
N ILE A 47 -2.46 -15.25 0.00
CA ILE A 47 -3.88 -14.89 -0.16
C ILE A 47 -4.55 -14.63 1.21
N HIS A 48 -4.09 -15.29 2.28
CA HIS A 48 -4.59 -15.03 3.62
C HIS A 48 -4.39 -13.57 4.05
N LEU A 49 -3.29 -12.92 3.64
CA LEU A 49 -3.03 -11.50 3.92
C LEU A 49 -4.09 -10.61 3.24
N LEU A 50 -4.51 -10.95 2.02
CA LEU A 50 -5.57 -10.24 1.30
C LEU A 50 -6.92 -10.39 2.02
N ASN A 51 -7.24 -11.62 2.43
CA ASN A 51 -8.49 -11.90 3.15
C ASN A 51 -8.56 -11.13 4.47
N ASP A 52 -7.43 -10.97 5.16
CA ASP A 52 -7.36 -10.26 6.44
C ASP A 52 -7.41 -8.74 6.28
N MET A 53 -6.76 -8.21 5.24
CA MET A 53 -6.56 -6.77 5.06
C MET A 53 -7.58 -6.11 4.14
N CYS A 54 -7.85 -6.70 2.99
CA CYS A 54 -8.76 -6.18 1.96
C CYS A 54 -9.81 -7.23 1.58
N PRO A 55 -10.64 -7.68 2.55
CA PRO A 55 -11.61 -8.75 2.35
C PRO A 55 -12.64 -8.46 1.25
N HIS A 56 -12.92 -7.19 0.93
CA HIS A 56 -13.83 -6.82 -0.17
C HIS A 56 -13.24 -7.11 -1.56
N MET A 57 -11.91 -7.16 -1.67
CA MET A 57 -11.21 -7.53 -2.91
C MET A 57 -11.00 -9.04 -3.04
N ALA A 58 -11.19 -9.82 -1.97
CA ALA A 58 -10.95 -11.26 -2.00
C ALA A 58 -11.99 -12.00 -2.85
N THR A 59 -11.56 -12.99 -3.63
CA THR A 59 -12.49 -13.89 -4.32
C THR A 59 -12.93 -15.03 -3.41
N HIS A 60 -14.14 -15.55 -3.61
CA HIS A 60 -14.65 -16.71 -2.87
C HIS A 60 -13.90 -18.04 -3.15
N GLN A 61 -13.01 -18.06 -4.14
CA GLN A 61 -12.41 -19.30 -4.67
C GLN A 61 -11.01 -19.59 -4.10
N GLY A 62 -10.51 -18.78 -3.16
CA GLY A 62 -9.12 -18.89 -2.71
C GLY A 62 -8.11 -18.59 -3.82
N ILE A 63 -8.53 -17.81 -4.82
CA ILE A 63 -7.72 -17.37 -5.95
C ILE A 63 -7.53 -15.86 -5.81
N SER A 64 -6.29 -15.39 -5.91
CA SER A 64 -6.02 -13.97 -5.88
C SER A 64 -6.51 -13.31 -7.18
N PRO A 65 -7.28 -12.21 -7.12
CA PRO A 65 -7.49 -11.39 -8.30
C PRO A 65 -6.18 -10.68 -8.68
N ASN A 66 -6.14 -10.03 -9.84
CA ASN A 66 -5.01 -9.17 -10.17
C ASN A 66 -5.04 -7.91 -9.29
N LEU A 67 -3.90 -7.56 -8.69
CA LEU A 67 -3.76 -6.47 -7.72
C LEU A 67 -2.48 -5.66 -8.00
N CYS A 68 -2.48 -4.40 -7.56
CA CYS A 68 -1.30 -3.53 -7.59
C CYS A 68 -0.51 -3.54 -6.28
N CYS A 69 -0.63 -4.63 -5.50
CA CYS A 69 0.12 -4.84 -4.28
C CYS A 69 0.62 -6.27 -4.14
N ASP A 70 1.73 -6.45 -3.43
CA ASP A 70 2.30 -7.74 -3.04
C ASP A 70 2.03 -8.09 -1.56
N GLY A 71 2.42 -9.30 -1.13
CA GLY A 71 2.28 -9.71 0.26
C GLY A 71 3.10 -8.87 1.23
N LYS A 72 4.25 -8.30 0.81
CA LYS A 72 5.05 -7.40 1.65
C LYS A 72 4.25 -6.13 1.98
N GLN A 73 3.60 -5.52 1.00
CA GLN A 73 2.75 -4.34 1.19
C GLN A 73 1.55 -4.66 2.10
N LEU A 74 0.88 -5.80 1.90
CA LEU A 74 -0.22 -6.24 2.77
C LEU A 74 0.24 -6.50 4.21
N ALA A 75 1.41 -7.11 4.41
CA ALA A 75 1.99 -7.33 5.73
C ALA A 75 2.36 -6.01 6.44
N GLU A 76 2.80 -4.99 5.71
CA GLU A 76 2.99 -3.65 6.28
C GLU A 76 1.64 -3.00 6.64
N MET A 77 0.61 -3.17 5.81
CA MET A 77 -0.74 -2.70 6.12
C MET A 77 -1.33 -3.39 7.37
N GLN A 78 -0.99 -4.64 7.65
CA GLN A 78 -1.40 -5.33 8.90
C GLN A 78 -0.97 -4.59 10.16
N LYS A 79 0.19 -3.91 10.14
CA LYS A 79 0.65 -3.09 11.28
C LYS A 79 -0.27 -1.90 11.52
N PHE A 80 -0.70 -1.24 10.44
CA PHE A 80 -1.68 -0.15 10.49
C PHE A 80 -3.05 -0.66 10.98
N ARG A 81 -3.47 -1.84 10.53
CA ARG A 81 -4.68 -2.51 11.00
C ARG A 81 -4.70 -2.71 12.52
N TYR A 82 -3.61 -3.16 13.15
CA TYR A 82 -3.59 -3.32 14.62
C TYR A 82 -3.83 -2.00 15.37
N MET A 83 -3.37 -0.88 14.83
CA MET A 83 -3.67 0.43 15.38
C MET A 83 -5.15 0.78 15.21
N LEU A 84 -5.71 0.56 14.00
CA LEU A 84 -7.13 0.79 13.73
C LEU A 84 -8.07 -0.09 14.54
N ASP A 85 -7.72 -1.36 14.75
CA ASP A 85 -8.50 -2.31 15.56
C ASP A 85 -8.75 -1.75 16.97
N ASN A 86 -7.71 -1.17 17.57
CA ASN A 86 -7.79 -0.57 18.90
C ASN A 86 -8.58 0.74 18.93
N LEU A 87 -8.57 1.49 17.83
CA LEU A 87 -9.18 2.82 17.75
C LEU A 87 -10.66 2.77 17.34
N ILE A 88 -10.98 2.07 16.25
CA ILE A 88 -12.30 2.02 15.62
C ILE A 88 -12.86 0.60 15.41
N GLY A 89 -12.11 -0.46 15.76
CA GLY A 89 -12.53 -1.85 15.52
C GLY A 89 -13.82 -2.29 16.22
N ARG A 90 -14.31 -1.50 17.21
CA ARG A 90 -15.61 -1.72 17.88
C ARG A 90 -16.83 -1.45 16.98
N CYS A 91 -16.64 -0.71 15.88
CA CYS A 91 -17.67 -0.44 14.89
C CYS A 91 -17.21 -0.95 13.53
N PRO A 92 -17.68 -2.14 13.09
CA PRO A 92 -17.25 -2.75 11.85
C PRO A 92 -17.41 -1.84 10.63
N SER A 93 -18.52 -1.13 10.48
CA SER A 93 -18.76 -0.24 9.34
C SER A 93 -17.70 0.88 9.27
N CYS A 94 -17.43 1.56 10.38
CA CYS A 94 -16.38 2.58 10.47
C CYS A 94 -15.01 2.03 10.09
N TYR A 95 -14.67 0.87 10.64
CA TYR A 95 -13.40 0.20 10.40
C TYR A 95 -13.23 -0.19 8.93
N PHE A 96 -14.20 -0.89 8.34
CA PHE A 96 -14.11 -1.38 6.97
C PHE A 96 -14.20 -0.25 5.94
N ASN A 97 -14.94 0.83 6.22
CA ASN A 97 -14.94 2.02 5.35
C ASN A 97 -13.55 2.67 5.24
N LEU A 98 -12.82 2.76 6.36
CA LEU A 98 -11.46 3.28 6.33
C LEU A 98 -10.52 2.33 5.58
N LEU A 99 -10.62 1.03 5.85
CA LEU A 99 -9.82 0.02 5.14
C LEU A 99 -10.10 0.02 3.64
N HIS A 100 -11.35 0.17 3.20
CA HIS A 100 -11.70 0.22 1.77
C HIS A 100 -10.89 1.30 1.06
N ILE A 101 -10.81 2.51 1.61
CA ILE A 101 -10.05 3.61 0.98
C ILE A 101 -8.57 3.26 0.85
N PHE A 102 -7.96 2.72 1.92
CA PHE A 102 -6.55 2.34 1.89
C PHE A 102 -6.27 1.13 1.01
N CYS A 103 -7.20 0.17 0.93
CA CYS A 103 -7.09 -0.98 0.05
C CYS A 103 -7.24 -0.60 -1.42
N GLU A 104 -8.21 0.27 -1.77
CA GLU A 104 -8.35 0.79 -3.14
C GLU A 104 -7.07 1.50 -3.57
N MET A 105 -6.53 2.35 -2.70
CA MET A 105 -5.24 3.01 -2.94
C MET A 105 -4.09 2.01 -3.06
N ALA A 106 -3.97 1.04 -2.14
CA ALA A 106 -2.85 0.11 -2.06
C ALA A 106 -2.83 -0.94 -3.17
N CYS A 107 -3.99 -1.50 -3.50
CA CYS A 107 -4.10 -2.80 -4.15
C CYS A 107 -5.01 -2.82 -5.38
N SER A 108 -5.85 -1.80 -5.61
CA SER A 108 -6.78 -1.81 -6.74
C SER A 108 -6.05 -2.04 -8.05
N PRO A 109 -6.57 -2.90 -8.96
CA PRO A 109 -5.96 -3.10 -10.28
C PRO A 109 -6.12 -1.90 -11.20
N ASN A 110 -6.72 -0.79 -10.75
CA ASN A 110 -6.99 0.42 -11.52
C ASN A 110 -6.52 1.70 -10.81
N GLN A 111 -5.47 1.61 -10.00
CA GLN A 111 -4.92 2.74 -9.22
C GLN A 111 -4.73 4.01 -10.04
N ASP A 112 -4.23 3.88 -11.27
CA ASP A 112 -3.92 5.03 -12.12
C ASP A 112 -5.16 5.87 -12.50
N GLN A 113 -6.37 5.31 -12.34
CA GLN A 113 -7.62 6.02 -12.53
C GLN A 113 -7.90 7.04 -11.43
N PHE A 114 -7.33 6.88 -10.24
CA PHE A 114 -7.66 7.74 -9.08
C PHE A 114 -6.46 8.07 -8.19
N ALA A 115 -5.25 7.69 -8.58
CA ALA A 115 -4.03 8.04 -7.88
C ALA A 115 -2.96 8.51 -8.88
N TYR A 116 -2.22 9.55 -8.50
CA TYR A 116 -1.15 10.12 -9.32
C TYR A 116 0.07 10.48 -8.48
N PRO A 117 1.27 9.96 -8.79
CA PRO A 117 2.48 10.35 -8.08
C PRO A 117 2.86 11.81 -8.38
N LEU A 118 2.94 12.63 -7.34
CA LEU A 118 3.35 14.04 -7.43
C LEU A 118 4.85 14.23 -7.18
N GLU A 119 5.45 13.39 -6.33
CA GLU A 119 6.87 13.46 -5.99
C GLU A 119 7.46 12.05 -6.03
N ILE A 120 8.47 11.88 -6.88
CA ILE A 120 9.23 10.64 -7.05
C ILE A 120 10.68 10.97 -6.76
N ILE A 121 11.31 10.17 -5.90
CA ILE A 121 12.74 10.30 -5.59
C ILE A 121 13.47 9.01 -5.96
N ASN A 122 14.78 9.11 -6.19
CA ASN A 122 15.63 7.95 -6.40
C ASN A 122 16.34 7.59 -5.10
N ILE A 123 16.34 6.31 -4.76
CA ILE A 123 17.05 5.77 -3.60
C ILE A 123 17.93 4.59 -4.02
N THR A 124 18.95 4.30 -3.22
CA THR A 124 19.80 3.12 -3.41
C THR A 124 19.38 1.98 -2.47
N ARG A 125 19.43 0.74 -2.98
CA ARG A 125 19.21 -0.48 -2.21
C ARG A 125 20.17 -1.61 -2.64
N PRO A 126 20.46 -2.59 -1.78
CA PRO A 126 21.13 -3.82 -2.20
C PRO A 126 20.29 -4.53 -3.26
N ASN A 127 20.93 -4.99 -4.33
CA ASN A 127 20.29 -5.72 -5.43
C ASN A 127 19.82 -7.09 -4.91
N GLU A 128 18.51 -7.30 -4.87
CA GLU A 128 17.92 -8.58 -4.42
C GLU A 128 18.04 -9.69 -5.48
N ASN A 129 18.26 -9.33 -6.75
CA ASN A 129 18.27 -10.25 -7.89
C ASN A 129 19.65 -10.84 -8.24
N GLU A 130 20.71 -10.38 -7.57
CA GLU A 130 22.06 -10.94 -7.74
C GLU A 130 22.41 -11.83 -6.55
N GLU A 131 22.36 -13.14 -6.79
CA GLU A 131 23.02 -14.12 -5.94
C GLU A 131 24.53 -13.83 -5.97
N THR A 132 25.10 -13.57 -4.79
CA THR A 132 26.54 -13.53 -4.64
C THR A 132 27.12 -14.85 -5.11
N LYS A 133 27.87 -14.84 -6.22
CA LYS A 133 28.80 -15.92 -6.54
C LYS A 133 29.80 -16.00 -5.39
N SER A 134 29.57 -16.91 -4.45
CA SER A 134 30.63 -17.36 -3.57
C SER A 134 31.70 -17.95 -4.47
N ASP A 135 32.88 -17.34 -4.49
CA ASP A 135 34.06 -17.90 -5.14
C ASP A 135 34.44 -19.16 -4.36
N ASP A 136 33.86 -20.28 -4.77
CA ASP A 136 34.10 -21.63 -4.27
C ASP A 136 35.44 -22.13 -4.83
N SER A 137 36.52 -21.49 -4.39
CA SER A 137 37.86 -21.91 -4.77
C SER A 137 38.88 -21.71 -3.65
N LEU A 138 38.60 -22.19 -2.43
CA LEU A 138 39.67 -22.69 -1.56
C LEU A 138 39.19 -23.94 -0.82
N ARG A 139 39.85 -25.02 -1.22
CA ARG A 139 39.72 -26.43 -0.89
C ARG A 139 39.73 -26.72 0.62
N GLU A 140 38.96 -27.76 0.97
CA GLU A 140 38.87 -28.49 2.23
C GLU A 140 40.19 -28.63 3.01
N ASP A 141 40.14 -28.44 4.33
CA ASP A 141 40.82 -29.32 5.27
C ASP A 141 40.10 -29.30 6.64
N TRP A 142 40.03 -30.47 7.24
CA TRP A 142 39.14 -30.85 8.33
C TRP A 142 39.81 -30.59 9.69
N ALA A 143 39.14 -29.93 10.64
CA ALA A 143 39.39 -30.14 12.06
C ALA A 143 38.17 -29.73 12.93
N LEU A 144 37.82 -30.63 13.85
CA LEU A 144 36.72 -30.54 14.82
C LEU A 144 36.95 -29.46 15.89
N PRO A 145 35.89 -29.03 16.58
CA PRO A 145 35.93 -27.93 17.53
C PRO A 145 36.42 -28.42 18.89
N ASP A 146 37.57 -27.97 19.35
CA ASP A 146 37.92 -28.05 20.77
C ASP A 146 39.09 -27.11 21.10
N TYR A 147 39.04 -26.58 22.32
CA TYR A 147 40.15 -25.97 23.06
C TYR A 147 40.47 -24.50 22.77
N VAL A 148 40.08 -23.62 23.70
CA VAL A 148 40.54 -22.23 23.79
C VAL A 148 41.74 -22.19 24.74
N ASP A 149 42.91 -21.88 24.19
CA ASP A 149 44.12 -21.57 24.94
C ASP A 149 43.96 -20.18 25.63
N PRO A 150 44.17 -20.05 26.96
CA PRO A 150 43.98 -18.77 27.66
C PRO A 150 45.03 -17.68 27.38
N ASP A 151 46.11 -17.96 26.63
CA ASP A 151 47.28 -17.07 26.57
C ASP A 151 47.57 -16.41 25.19
N GLU A 152 46.66 -16.44 24.21
CA GLU A 152 46.87 -15.72 22.93
C GLU A 152 46.20 -14.33 22.90
N GLU A 153 47.06 -13.30 22.83
CA GLU A 153 46.70 -11.91 22.60
C GLU A 153 45.96 -11.75 21.25
N GLY A 154 44.82 -11.06 21.29
CA GLY A 154 43.86 -11.02 20.19
C GLY A 154 44.39 -10.41 18.88
N GLU A 155 44.37 -11.21 17.81
CA GLU A 155 44.34 -10.72 16.44
C GLU A 155 42.89 -10.48 15.98
N GLU A 156 42.65 -9.31 15.38
CA GLU A 156 41.39 -8.94 14.76
C GLU A 156 40.99 -9.91 13.63
N GLY A 157 40.07 -10.82 13.94
CA GLY A 157 39.40 -11.67 12.95
C GLY A 157 38.56 -10.83 11.98
N LYS A 158 39.08 -10.60 10.77
CA LYS A 158 38.38 -9.95 9.65
C LYS A 158 37.12 -10.74 9.27
N THR A 159 35.96 -10.24 9.67
CA THR A 159 34.67 -10.71 9.16
C THR A 159 34.57 -10.32 7.68
N LYS A 160 34.53 -11.31 6.77
CA LYS A 160 34.42 -11.09 5.32
C LYS A 160 32.99 -10.66 4.98
N VAL A 161 32.72 -9.36 5.00
CA VAL A 161 31.43 -8.78 4.57
C VAL A 161 31.39 -8.77 3.04
N THR A 162 30.68 -9.72 2.44
CA THR A 162 30.34 -9.67 1.01
C THR A 162 29.10 -8.79 0.83
N SER A 163 29.29 -7.52 0.49
CA SER A 163 28.18 -6.60 0.22
C SER A 163 27.55 -6.90 -1.14
N LYS A 164 26.23 -7.14 -1.19
CA LYS A 164 25.46 -7.20 -2.44
C LYS A 164 25.65 -5.91 -3.27
N PRO A 165 25.64 -5.98 -4.61
CA PRO A 165 25.75 -4.81 -5.47
C PRO A 165 24.60 -3.84 -5.21
N ILE A 166 24.84 -2.54 -5.34
CA ILE A 166 23.85 -1.49 -5.04
C ILE A 166 23.14 -1.10 -6.33
N GLU A 167 21.80 -1.13 -6.33
CA GLU A 167 20.97 -0.60 -7.42
C GLU A 167 20.26 0.70 -7.02
N THR A 168 19.89 1.51 -8.02
CA THR A 168 19.10 2.74 -7.83
C THR A 168 17.67 2.51 -8.32
N VAL A 169 16.70 2.84 -7.47
CA VAL A 169 15.27 2.60 -7.70
C VAL A 169 14.45 3.86 -7.38
N SER A 170 13.37 4.07 -8.11
CA SER A 170 12.47 5.23 -7.94
C SER A 170 11.32 4.90 -6.99
N VAL A 171 10.98 5.83 -6.11
CA VAL A 171 9.97 5.60 -5.05
C VAL A 171 9.06 6.81 -4.91
N ILE A 172 7.79 6.55 -4.62
CA ILE A 172 6.80 7.62 -4.44
C ILE A 172 6.91 8.20 -3.04
N LYS A 173 7.04 9.54 -2.95
CA LYS A 173 7.04 10.29 -1.67
C LYS A 173 5.77 11.08 -1.43
N LYS A 174 5.15 11.55 -2.50
CA LYS A 174 3.86 12.23 -2.47
C LYS A 174 3.00 11.76 -3.62
N LEU A 175 1.72 11.52 -3.36
CA LEU A 175 0.72 11.26 -4.39
C LEU A 175 -0.51 12.12 -4.19
N ARG A 176 -1.25 12.35 -5.27
CA ARG A 176 -2.60 12.88 -5.28
C ARG A 176 -3.58 11.73 -5.41
N TYR A 177 -4.61 11.70 -4.56
CA TYR A 177 -5.63 10.66 -4.54
C TYR A 177 -7.03 11.27 -4.69
N TYR A 178 -7.81 10.80 -5.66
CA TYR A 178 -9.16 11.27 -5.90
C TYR A 178 -10.16 10.34 -5.21
N VAL A 179 -10.94 10.90 -4.31
CA VAL A 179 -11.95 10.18 -3.53
C VAL A 179 -13.31 10.80 -3.76
N LEU A 180 -14.36 9.98 -3.82
CA LEU A 180 -15.71 10.54 -3.89
C LEU A 180 -16.04 11.27 -2.60
N GLU A 181 -16.56 12.50 -2.71
CA GLU A 181 -16.99 13.29 -1.55
C GLU A 181 -18.03 12.51 -0.72
N LYS A 182 -18.91 11.75 -1.41
CA LYS A 182 -19.84 10.83 -0.76
C LYS A 182 -19.14 9.74 0.07
N GLN A 183 -18.14 9.05 -0.49
CA GLN A 183 -17.41 7.99 0.24
C GLN A 183 -16.72 8.54 1.49
N ALA A 184 -16.10 9.71 1.37
CA ALA A 184 -15.41 10.36 2.48
C ALA A 184 -16.38 10.78 3.60
N ASN A 185 -17.57 11.28 3.23
CA ASN A 185 -18.62 11.62 4.19
C ASN A 185 -19.21 10.37 4.86
N ASP A 186 -19.58 9.35 4.07
CA ASP A 186 -20.13 8.10 4.58
C ASP A 186 -19.18 7.42 5.58
N PHE A 187 -17.86 7.44 5.30
CA PHE A 187 -16.84 6.98 6.24
C PHE A 187 -16.93 7.74 7.57
N ILE A 188 -16.91 9.07 7.55
CA ILE A 188 -16.93 9.87 8.79
C ILE A 188 -18.22 9.70 9.57
N GLU A 189 -19.36 9.69 8.88
CA GLU A 189 -20.67 9.46 9.49
C GLU A 189 -20.72 8.09 10.19
N SER A 190 -20.18 7.05 9.55
CA SER A 190 -20.12 5.71 10.15
C SER A 190 -19.25 5.66 11.42
N CYS A 191 -18.35 6.63 11.60
CA CYS A 191 -17.41 6.71 12.74
C CYS A 191 -17.81 7.70 13.83
N TRP A 192 -18.82 8.55 13.60
CA TRP A 192 -19.07 9.75 14.41
C TRP A 192 -19.31 9.46 15.91
N SER A 193 -19.97 8.34 16.21
CA SER A 193 -20.30 7.94 17.60
C SER A 193 -19.34 6.90 18.17
N VAL A 194 -18.29 6.51 17.44
CA VAL A 194 -17.37 5.46 17.90
C VAL A 194 -16.50 5.99 19.04
N ARG A 195 -16.50 5.27 20.18
CA ARG A 195 -15.77 5.66 21.39
C ARG A 195 -14.58 4.74 21.69
N MET A 196 -13.47 5.37 22.03
CA MET A 196 -12.30 4.76 22.63
C MET A 196 -12.15 5.32 24.05
N ASN A 197 -12.45 4.51 25.07
CA ASN A 197 -12.54 4.93 26.47
C ASN A 197 -13.49 6.14 26.64
N PHE A 198 -12.96 7.31 27.00
CA PHE A 198 -13.71 8.54 27.24
C PHE A 198 -13.68 9.55 26.07
N GLN A 199 -13.07 9.18 24.94
CA GLN A 199 -12.90 10.04 23.76
C GLN A 199 -13.61 9.46 22.53
N TYR A 200 -13.98 10.34 21.58
CA TYR A 200 -14.43 9.90 20.27
C TYR A 200 -13.21 9.49 19.44
N ALA A 201 -13.26 8.31 18.84
CA ALA A 201 -12.17 7.78 18.01
C ALA A 201 -11.86 8.71 16.82
N ILE A 202 -12.89 9.39 16.29
CA ILE A 202 -12.74 10.34 15.19
C ILE A 202 -11.89 11.55 15.56
N ASP A 203 -11.91 12.02 16.82
CA ASP A 203 -11.11 13.17 17.26
C ASP A 203 -9.61 12.86 17.19
N ILE A 204 -9.25 11.61 17.50
CA ILE A 204 -7.87 11.09 17.40
C ILE A 204 -7.46 10.99 15.93
N LEU A 205 -8.33 10.44 15.07
CA LEU A 205 -8.10 10.37 13.62
C LEU A 205 -8.04 11.76 12.96
N CYS A 206 -8.62 12.77 13.58
CA CYS A 206 -8.63 14.14 13.08
C CYS A 206 -7.50 15.01 13.64
N GLY A 207 -6.74 14.51 14.62
CA GLY A 207 -5.70 15.27 15.32
C GLY A 207 -6.22 16.48 16.11
N SER A 208 -7.51 16.51 16.48
CA SER A 208 -8.11 17.66 17.19
C SER A 208 -9.32 17.26 18.04
N ILE A 209 -9.45 17.82 19.26
CA ILE A 209 -10.37 17.33 20.30
C ILE A 209 -11.74 18.07 20.37
N ASN A 210 -12.11 18.90 19.38
CA ASN A 210 -13.26 19.84 19.54
C ASN A 210 -14.21 19.98 18.33
N ARG A 211 -14.88 18.88 17.95
CA ARG A 211 -16.11 18.78 17.10
C ARG A 211 -16.14 19.42 15.71
N ALA A 212 -15.13 20.18 15.29
CA ALA A 212 -14.97 20.63 13.91
C ALA A 212 -14.04 19.67 13.16
N CYS A 213 -14.45 18.40 13.09
CA CYS A 213 -13.84 17.42 12.21
C CYS A 213 -14.77 17.16 11.03
N ASP A 214 -14.36 17.57 9.83
CA ASP A 214 -14.98 17.19 8.57
C ASP A 214 -14.04 16.27 7.79
N HIS A 215 -14.49 15.79 6.63
CA HIS A 215 -13.67 14.92 5.77
C HIS A 215 -12.38 15.59 5.34
N LYS A 216 -12.41 16.86 4.97
CA LYS A 216 -11.21 17.55 4.50
C LYS A 216 -10.13 17.58 5.58
N LYS A 217 -10.51 17.94 6.81
CA LYS A 217 -9.58 18.01 7.94
C LYS A 217 -9.05 16.64 8.32
N LEU A 218 -9.92 15.63 8.41
CA LEU A 218 -9.52 14.27 8.76
C LEU A 218 -8.53 13.71 7.73
N PHE A 219 -8.91 13.71 6.46
CA PHE A 219 -8.08 13.16 5.38
C PHE A 219 -6.76 13.91 5.22
N LYS A 220 -6.76 15.22 5.44
CA LYS A 220 -5.53 16.00 5.51
C LYS A 220 -4.63 15.55 6.68
N TYR A 221 -5.21 15.30 7.85
CA TYR A 221 -4.45 14.82 8.99
C TYR A 221 -3.84 13.44 8.74
N ILE A 222 -4.63 12.45 8.30
CA ILE A 222 -4.13 11.09 8.04
C ILE A 222 -3.20 11.03 6.82
N GLY A 223 -3.35 11.93 5.85
CA GLY A 223 -2.57 11.94 4.60
C GLY A 223 -1.28 12.75 4.64
N ALA A 224 -1.23 13.85 5.40
CA ALA A 224 -0.14 14.82 5.27
C ALA A 224 0.32 15.48 6.59
N ASP A 225 -0.59 15.76 7.52
CA ASP A 225 -0.27 16.62 8.68
C ASP A 225 0.15 15.82 9.94
N ASN A 226 0.18 14.48 9.91
CA ASN A 226 0.66 13.66 11.02
C ASN A 226 2.11 13.17 10.83
N THR A 227 2.81 12.90 11.93
CA THR A 227 4.23 12.49 11.93
C THR A 227 4.45 11.01 11.60
N GLN A 228 3.38 10.22 11.50
CA GLN A 228 3.43 8.77 11.32
C GLN A 228 3.23 8.35 9.86
N THR A 229 2.73 9.24 9.00
CA THR A 229 2.43 8.93 7.60
C THR A 229 3.70 8.99 6.75
N PRO A 230 4.15 7.85 6.20
CA PRO A 230 5.41 7.81 5.50
C PRO A 230 5.36 8.29 4.04
N LEU A 231 4.17 8.17 3.45
CA LEU A 231 3.84 8.53 2.09
C LEU A 231 2.81 9.65 2.16
N LYS A 232 3.16 10.86 1.70
CA LYS A 232 2.24 11.99 1.74
C LYS A 232 1.12 11.81 0.72
N ILE A 233 -0.12 11.95 1.15
CA ILE A 233 -1.30 11.80 0.30
C ILE A 233 -2.05 13.14 0.27
N ASP A 234 -2.18 13.69 -0.93
CA ASP A 234 -2.98 14.86 -1.26
C ASP A 234 -4.37 14.39 -1.73
N PHE A 235 -5.34 14.37 -0.81
CA PHE A 235 -6.70 13.93 -1.11
C PHE A 235 -7.51 15.02 -1.81
N ILE A 236 -8.07 14.71 -2.96
CA ILE A 236 -8.99 15.56 -3.72
C ILE A 236 -10.38 14.94 -3.69
N PHE A 237 -11.36 15.69 -3.18
CA PHE A 237 -12.75 15.26 -3.07
C PHE A 237 -13.52 15.68 -4.32
N VAL A 238 -14.20 14.73 -4.95
CA VAL A 238 -14.91 14.95 -6.20
C VAL A 238 -16.27 14.25 -6.18
N ASN A 239 -17.20 14.66 -7.05
CA ASN A 239 -18.55 14.08 -7.12
C ASN A 239 -18.71 13.01 -8.22
N GLY A 240 -17.62 12.61 -8.86
CA GLY A 240 -17.61 11.65 -9.96
C GLY A 240 -16.30 11.74 -10.75
N THR A 241 -16.35 11.44 -12.04
CA THR A 241 -15.24 11.68 -12.97
C THR A 241 -14.81 13.14 -12.93
N TYR A 242 -13.51 13.39 -12.79
CA TYR A 242 -12.94 14.70 -12.56
C TYR A 242 -11.77 14.97 -13.51
N TYR A 243 -11.73 16.16 -14.10
CA TYR A 243 -10.58 16.60 -14.91
C TYR A 243 -9.70 17.52 -14.06
N ASP A 244 -8.46 17.09 -13.81
CA ASP A 244 -7.46 17.90 -13.13
C ASP A 244 -6.68 18.71 -14.15
N ALA A 245 -6.85 20.03 -14.12
CA ALA A 245 -6.18 20.97 -15.03
C ALA A 245 -4.68 21.16 -14.74
N GLU A 246 -4.21 20.89 -13.52
CA GLU A 246 -2.78 20.91 -13.17
C GLU A 246 -2.05 19.72 -13.82
N LEU A 247 -2.74 18.59 -13.91
CA LEU A 247 -2.20 17.34 -14.46
C LEU A 247 -2.60 17.06 -15.90
N ASP A 248 -3.46 17.90 -16.50
CA ASP A 248 -4.08 17.70 -17.81
C ASP A 248 -4.61 16.28 -18.02
N ARG A 249 -5.30 15.75 -17.00
CA ARG A 249 -5.75 14.35 -16.98
C ARG A 249 -7.11 14.20 -16.31
N THR A 250 -7.91 13.28 -16.84
CA THR A 250 -9.16 12.85 -16.22
C THR A 250 -8.94 11.66 -15.29
N PHE A 251 -9.51 11.76 -14.09
CA PHE A 251 -9.50 10.75 -13.05
C PHE A 251 -10.91 10.25 -12.77
N GLN A 252 -11.04 8.96 -12.51
CA GLN A 252 -12.26 8.24 -12.16
C GLN A 252 -12.06 7.59 -10.79
N PRO A 253 -12.59 8.20 -9.71
CA PRO A 253 -12.55 7.60 -8.37
C PRO A 253 -13.18 6.21 -8.35
N SER A 254 -12.69 5.38 -7.43
CA SER A 254 -13.32 4.10 -7.12
C SER A 254 -14.80 4.28 -6.77
N GLN A 255 -15.67 3.43 -7.32
CA GLN A 255 -17.13 3.51 -7.14
C GLN A 255 -17.64 2.60 -6.01
N GLU A 256 -16.74 2.12 -5.15
CA GLU A 256 -17.10 1.25 -4.02
C GLU A 256 -18.07 1.92 -3.04
N SER A 257 -19.09 1.18 -2.63
CA SER A 257 -20.06 1.67 -1.65
C SER A 257 -19.52 1.54 -0.23
N MET A 258 -19.79 2.54 0.61
CA MET A 258 -19.45 2.52 2.02
C MET A 258 -20.59 1.94 2.86
N PHE A 259 -20.24 1.36 4.01
CA PHE A 259 -21.19 0.81 4.96
C PHE A 259 -21.75 1.88 5.91
N THR A 260 -23.07 1.92 6.12
CA THR A 260 -23.66 2.74 7.17
C THR A 260 -23.46 2.08 8.55
N CYS A 261 -23.58 2.87 9.62
CA CYS A 261 -23.40 2.40 11.01
C CYS A 261 -24.42 1.32 11.42
N ASP A 262 -25.65 1.43 10.90
CA ASP A 262 -26.79 0.60 11.29
C ASP A 262 -26.93 -0.70 10.50
N GLN A 263 -26.08 -0.93 9.50
CA GLN A 263 -26.10 -2.16 8.70
C GLN A 263 -24.93 -3.09 9.07
N PRO A 264 -25.12 -4.42 8.95
CA PRO A 264 -24.03 -5.38 9.08
C PRO A 264 -23.03 -5.22 7.93
N VAL A 265 -21.77 -5.58 8.20
CA VAL A 265 -20.74 -5.68 7.16
C VAL A 265 -20.69 -7.11 6.67
N ILE A 266 -21.10 -7.31 5.42
CA ILE A 266 -21.10 -8.62 4.74
C ILE A 266 -20.15 -8.54 3.56
N LEU A 267 -19.05 -9.28 3.66
CA LEU A 267 -17.98 -9.40 2.68
C LEU A 267 -17.74 -10.88 2.35
N PRO A 268 -17.01 -11.21 1.28
CA PRO A 268 -16.89 -12.58 0.77
C PRO A 268 -16.60 -13.67 1.82
N HIS A 269 -15.75 -13.37 2.80
CA HIS A 269 -15.35 -14.30 3.87
C HIS A 269 -15.57 -13.74 5.28
N ILE A 270 -16.22 -12.58 5.40
CA ILE A 270 -16.39 -11.88 6.67
C ILE A 270 -17.84 -11.45 6.82
N SER A 271 -18.44 -11.81 7.95
CA SER A 271 -19.72 -11.28 8.39
C SER A 271 -19.54 -10.68 9.77
N ARG A 272 -19.85 -9.39 9.92
CA ARG A 272 -19.83 -8.67 11.19
C ARG A 272 -21.18 -8.01 11.42
N GLU A 273 -21.64 -8.09 12.66
CA GLU A 273 -22.85 -7.39 13.07
C GLU A 273 -22.68 -5.87 12.91
N LYS A 274 -23.81 -5.16 12.84
CA LYS A 274 -23.83 -3.70 12.82
C LYS A 274 -23.14 -3.12 14.06
N CYS A 275 -22.78 -1.84 14.00
CA CYS A 275 -22.15 -1.18 15.14
C CYS A 275 -23.09 -1.16 16.36
N THR A 276 -22.50 -1.25 17.54
CA THR A 276 -23.26 -1.08 18.79
C THR A 276 -23.51 0.40 19.02
N CYS A 277 -24.76 0.78 19.28
CA CYS A 277 -25.10 2.15 19.68
C CYS A 277 -24.59 2.38 21.11
N MET A 278 -23.62 3.28 21.32
CA MET A 278 -23.12 3.70 22.65
C MET A 278 -23.03 5.23 22.77
#